data_AF-A0A932NCJ0-F1
#
_entry.id   AF-A0A932NCJ0-F1
#
_cell.length_a   1.000
_cell.length_b   1.000
_cell.length_c   1.000
_cell.angle_alpha   90.00
_cell.angle_beta   90.00
_cell.angle_gamma   90.00
#
_symmetry.space_group_name_H-M   'P 1'
#
loop_
_entity.id
_entity.type
_entity.pdbx_description
1 polymer ?
#
loop_
_entity_poly.entity_id
_entity_poly.type
_entity_poly.pdbx_seq_one_letter_code
_entity_poly.pdbx_strand_id
1 'polypeptide(L)'
;MNSQDMATLCIAGLCFFGIPLLVVVFLAMRIIRSRQRATRIKDIESKFGTEFAALIRKKQIAVGMTKEMVALSWGNPTVVDDKEVTAENIKERWVYGAQRGNQRYVWFTSDKVTRIKT
;
A
#
# COMPACT_ATOMS: atom_id res chain seq x y z
N MET A 1 14.14 52.44 3.51
CA MET A 1 13.89 51.01 3.70
C MET A 1 14.27 50.32 2.40
N ASN A 2 15.37 49.56 2.39
CA ASN A 2 16.03 49.13 1.14
C ASN A 2 15.29 47.93 0.54
N SER A 3 15.22 47.82 -0.79
CA SER A 3 14.52 46.71 -1.47
C SER A 3 15.09 45.33 -1.09
N GLN A 4 16.34 45.28 -0.63
CA GLN A 4 17.03 44.07 -0.16
C GLN A 4 16.55 43.62 1.24
N ASP A 5 16.10 44.55 2.10
CA ASP A 5 15.64 44.26 3.46
C ASP A 5 14.24 43.63 3.45
N MET A 6 13.37 44.09 2.55
CA MET A 6 12.01 43.56 2.37
C MET A 6 12.03 42.11 1.87
N ALA A 7 12.94 41.77 0.96
CA ALA A 7 13.12 40.40 0.48
C ALA A 7 13.64 39.47 1.60
N THR A 8 14.55 39.96 2.44
CA THR A 8 15.14 39.19 3.54
C THR A 8 14.12 38.90 4.66
N LEU A 9 13.23 39.85 4.96
CA LEU A 9 12.12 39.69 5.92
C LEU A 9 11.06 38.68 5.42
N CYS A 10 10.74 38.66 4.13
CA CYS A 10 9.80 37.69 3.55
C CYS A 10 10.33 36.25 3.60
N ILE A 11 11.63 36.04 3.34
CA ILE A 11 12.25 34.71 3.37
C ILE A 11 12.35 34.20 4.83
N ALA A 12 12.73 35.06 5.77
CA ALA A 12 12.82 34.69 7.19
C ALA A 12 11.46 34.28 7.79
N GLY A 13 10.36 34.94 7.42
CA GLY A 13 9.01 34.61 7.89
C GLY A 13 8.48 33.26 7.37
N LEU A 14 8.77 32.91 6.12
CA LEU A 14 8.42 31.60 5.53
C LEU A 14 9.27 30.45 6.11
N CYS A 15 10.53 30.71 6.45
CA CYS A 15 11.45 29.71 6.97
C CYS A 15 11.25 29.39 8.47
N PHE A 16 10.88 30.36 9.31
CA PHE A 16 10.77 30.14 10.76
C PHE A 16 9.42 29.57 11.22
N PHE A 17 8.33 29.82 10.49
CA PHE A 17 6.98 29.36 10.86
C PHE A 17 6.37 28.33 9.90
N GLY A 18 6.73 28.36 8.62
CA GLY A 18 6.18 27.44 7.61
C GLY A 18 6.77 26.02 7.67
N ILE A 19 8.09 25.90 7.88
CA ILE A 19 8.80 24.62 7.93
C ILE A 19 8.40 23.79 9.17
N PRO A 20 8.33 24.35 10.40
CA PRO A 20 7.91 23.58 11.57
C PRO A 20 6.48 23.07 11.46
N LEU A 21 5.56 23.87 10.90
CA LEU A 21 4.17 23.46 10.70
C LEU A 21 4.07 22.31 9.71
N LEU A 22 4.81 22.36 8.59
CA LEU A 22 4.88 21.26 7.62
C LEU A 22 5.46 19.98 8.22
N VAL A 23 6.49 20.09 9.05
CA VAL A 23 7.08 18.93 9.76
C VAL A 23 6.10 18.34 10.75
N VAL A 24 5.37 19.16 11.53
CA VAL A 24 4.35 18.69 12.47
C VAL A 24 3.18 18.03 11.75
N VAL A 25 2.68 18.61 10.65
CA VAL A 25 1.64 18.02 9.80
C VAL A 25 2.12 16.70 9.19
N PHE A 26 3.37 16.63 8.73
CA PHE A 26 3.97 15.40 8.20
C PHE A 26 4.07 14.29 9.27
N LEU A 27 4.51 14.64 10.48
CA LEU A 27 4.57 13.70 11.62
C LEU A 27 3.18 13.25 12.06
N ALA A 28 2.21 14.17 12.16
CA ALA A 28 0.82 13.85 12.48
C ALA A 28 0.20 12.92 11.43
N MET A 29 0.41 13.18 10.13
CA MET A 29 -0.01 12.28 9.06
C MET A 29 0.63 10.89 9.14
N ARG A 30 1.86 10.77 9.65
CA ARG A 30 2.49 9.46 9.88
C ARG A 30 1.85 8.73 11.07
N ILE A 31 1.52 9.44 12.14
CA ILE A 31 0.86 8.88 13.33
C ILE A 31 -0.58 8.44 13.03
N ILE A 32 -1.33 9.20 12.24
CA ILE A 32 -2.69 8.84 11.82
C ILE A 32 -2.66 7.59 10.93
N ARG A 33 -1.73 7.53 9.97
CA ARG A 33 -1.54 6.35 9.09
C ARG A 33 -1.15 5.08 9.87
N SER A 34 -0.33 5.19 10.92
CA SER A 34 0.06 4.02 11.72
C SER A 34 -1.10 3.45 12.54
N ARG A 35 -1.97 4.31 13.08
CA ARG A 35 -3.19 3.89 13.80
C ARG A 35 -4.21 3.22 12.88
N GLN A 36 -4.39 3.76 11.67
CA GLN A 36 -5.22 3.12 10.64
C GLN A 36 -4.66 1.74 10.23
N ARG A 37 -3.34 1.57 10.23
CA ARG A 37 -2.72 0.28 9.93
C ARG A 37 -2.96 -0.74 11.05
N ALA A 38 -2.84 -0.34 12.31
CA ALA A 38 -3.04 -1.23 13.46
C ALA A 38 -4.50 -1.70 13.61
N THR A 39 -5.47 -0.80 13.37
CA THR A 39 -6.91 -1.14 13.36
C THR A 39 -7.25 -2.09 12.23
N ARG A 40 -6.81 -1.78 11.01
CA ARG A 40 -6.98 -2.69 9.85
C ARG A 40 -6.38 -4.06 10.13
N ILE A 41 -5.21 -4.15 10.78
CA ILE A 41 -4.60 -5.45 11.13
C ILE A 41 -5.48 -6.25 12.10
N LYS A 42 -6.06 -5.62 13.13
CA LYS A 42 -7.00 -6.31 14.02
C LYS A 42 -8.26 -6.78 13.30
N ASP A 43 -8.79 -5.96 12.39
CA ASP A 43 -9.94 -6.33 11.57
C ASP A 43 -9.61 -7.52 10.66
N ILE A 44 -8.41 -7.54 10.08
CA ILE A 44 -7.89 -8.66 9.26
C ILE A 44 -7.77 -9.93 10.09
N GLU A 45 -7.22 -9.86 11.31
CA GLU A 45 -7.12 -11.02 12.22
C GLU A 45 -8.50 -11.60 12.54
N SER A 46 -9.50 -10.74 12.78
CA SER A 46 -10.88 -11.19 13.03
C SER A 46 -11.56 -11.80 11.80
N LYS A 47 -11.30 -11.27 10.61
CA LYS A 47 -11.94 -11.70 9.35
C LYS A 47 -11.32 -12.94 8.73
N PHE A 48 -10.02 -13.13 8.89
CA PHE A 48 -9.24 -14.06 8.09
C PHE A 48 -8.45 -15.09 8.90
N GLY A 49 -8.46 -14.95 10.23
CA GLY A 49 -7.72 -15.82 11.13
C GLY A 49 -6.27 -15.39 11.33
N THR A 50 -5.66 -15.97 12.36
CA THR A 50 -4.32 -15.60 12.85
C THR A 50 -3.20 -15.99 11.88
N GLU A 51 -3.37 -17.07 11.12
CA GLU A 51 -2.36 -17.59 10.19
C GLU A 51 -2.10 -16.64 9.01
N PHE A 52 -3.15 -16.29 8.28
CA PHE A 52 -3.02 -15.35 7.15
C PHE A 52 -2.64 -13.94 7.60
N ALA A 53 -3.13 -13.50 8.76
CA ALA A 53 -2.72 -12.22 9.33
C ALA A 53 -1.21 -12.17 9.65
N ALA A 54 -0.63 -13.26 10.16
CA ALA A 54 0.81 -13.34 10.38
C ALA A 54 1.62 -13.20 9.09
N LEU A 55 1.16 -13.80 7.99
CA LEU A 55 1.80 -13.69 6.67
C LEU A 55 1.68 -12.28 6.09
N ILE A 56 0.49 -11.66 6.17
CA ILE A 56 0.27 -10.27 5.72
C ILE A 56 1.19 -9.30 6.47
N ARG A 57 1.36 -9.49 7.79
CA ARG A 57 2.29 -8.69 8.60
C ARG A 57 3.74 -8.82 8.12
N LYS A 58 4.14 -10.01 7.68
CA LYS A 58 5.46 -10.31 7.12
C LYS A 58 5.62 -9.90 5.65
N LYS A 59 4.61 -9.28 5.03
CA LYS A 59 4.60 -8.95 3.58
C LYS A 59 4.76 -10.19 2.70
N GLN A 60 4.23 -11.32 3.15
CA GLN A 60 4.20 -12.59 2.44
C GLN A 60 2.78 -12.90 1.96
N ILE A 61 2.67 -13.74 0.93
CA ILE A 61 1.41 -14.28 0.43
C ILE A 61 1.52 -15.80 0.30
N ALA A 62 0.39 -16.49 0.35
CA ALA A 62 0.31 -17.94 0.21
C ALA A 62 -0.88 -18.34 -0.66
N VAL A 63 -0.86 -19.56 -1.17
CA VAL A 63 -1.99 -20.18 -1.88
C VAL A 63 -3.20 -20.22 -0.95
N GLY A 64 -4.39 -19.95 -1.50
CA GLY A 64 -5.65 -19.90 -0.75
C GLY A 64 -6.01 -18.54 -0.16
N MET A 65 -5.07 -17.57 -0.12
CA MET A 65 -5.36 -16.19 0.27
C MET A 65 -6.32 -15.51 -0.72
N THR A 66 -7.13 -14.56 -0.23
CA THR A 66 -8.02 -13.78 -1.11
C THR A 66 -7.29 -12.62 -1.80
N LYS A 67 -7.88 -12.05 -2.85
CA LYS A 67 -7.35 -10.84 -3.51
C LYS A 67 -7.16 -9.68 -2.55
N GLU A 68 -8.09 -9.51 -1.61
CA GLU A 68 -8.01 -8.50 -0.56
C GLU A 68 -6.77 -8.72 0.33
N MET A 69 -6.51 -9.96 0.76
CA MET A 69 -5.32 -10.29 1.55
C MET A 69 -4.02 -9.99 0.79
N VAL A 70 -3.97 -10.34 -0.50
CA VAL A 70 -2.81 -10.06 -1.35
C VAL A 70 -2.60 -8.55 -1.49
N ALA A 71 -3.67 -7.78 -1.71
CA ALA A 71 -3.60 -6.31 -1.76
C ALA A 71 -3.15 -5.69 -0.43
N LEU A 72 -3.58 -6.26 0.72
CA LEU A 72 -3.14 -5.82 2.04
C LEU A 72 -1.65 -6.15 2.30
N SER A 73 -1.19 -7.28 1.79
CA SER A 73 0.21 -7.70 1.89
C SER A 73 1.09 -6.91 0.91
N TRP A 74 0.91 -7.05 -0.39
CA TRP A 74 1.80 -6.52 -1.42
C TRP A 74 1.38 -5.16 -1.99
N GLY A 75 0.18 -4.67 -1.69
CA GLY A 75 -0.38 -3.47 -2.30
C GLY A 75 -1.12 -3.77 -3.60
N ASN A 76 -1.49 -2.71 -4.32
CA ASN A 76 -2.16 -2.83 -5.61
C ASN A 76 -1.19 -3.38 -6.68
N PRO A 77 -1.66 -4.24 -7.57
CA PRO A 77 -0.84 -4.73 -8.68
C PRO A 77 -0.50 -3.60 -9.65
N THR A 78 0.60 -3.78 -10.37
CA THR A 78 1.00 -2.86 -11.45
C THR A 78 0.11 -3.05 -12.67
N VAL A 79 -0.20 -4.31 -13.00
CA VAL A 79 -1.06 -4.69 -14.12
C VAL A 79 -1.95 -5.86 -13.70
N VAL A 80 -3.18 -5.88 -14.18
CA VAL A 80 -4.10 -7.01 -14.07
C VAL A 80 -4.33 -7.55 -15.48
N ASP A 81 -3.90 -8.79 -15.71
CA ASP A 81 -3.97 -9.50 -16.99
C ASP A 81 -4.88 -10.72 -16.90
N ASP A 82 -5.15 -11.35 -18.05
CA ASP A 82 -5.80 -12.66 -18.20
C ASP A 82 -7.09 -12.78 -17.38
N LYS A 83 -7.87 -11.70 -17.33
CA LYS A 83 -9.17 -11.69 -16.65
C LYS A 83 -10.19 -12.42 -17.50
N GLU A 84 -10.54 -13.62 -17.09
CA GLU A 84 -11.56 -14.48 -17.69
C GLU A 84 -12.70 -14.66 -16.69
N VAL A 85 -13.92 -14.31 -17.10
CA VAL A 85 -15.14 -14.47 -16.29
C VAL A 85 -16.03 -15.49 -16.99
N THR A 86 -16.18 -16.67 -16.42
CA THR A 86 -17.14 -17.68 -16.87
C THR A 86 -18.30 -17.78 -15.88
N ALA A 87 -19.36 -18.51 -16.25
CA ALA A 87 -20.49 -18.77 -15.36
C ALA A 87 -20.08 -19.49 -14.06
N GLU A 88 -18.95 -20.20 -14.09
CA GLU A 88 -18.50 -21.04 -12.98
C GLU A 88 -17.35 -20.42 -12.19
N ASN A 89 -16.46 -19.66 -12.84
CA ASN A 89 -15.25 -19.17 -12.19
C ASN A 89 -14.77 -17.83 -12.77
N ILE A 90 -14.08 -17.06 -11.93
CA ILE A 90 -13.34 -15.87 -12.34
C ILE A 90 -11.85 -16.18 -12.23
N LYS A 91 -11.13 -16.14 -13.34
CA LYS A 91 -9.67 -16.24 -13.36
C LYS A 91 -9.08 -14.87 -13.65
N GLU A 92 -8.01 -14.50 -12.96
CA GLU A 92 -7.25 -13.29 -13.26
C GLU A 92 -5.80 -13.44 -12.80
N ARG A 93 -4.89 -12.71 -13.46
CA ARG A 93 -3.48 -12.67 -13.10
C ARG A 93 -3.09 -11.26 -12.70
N TRP A 94 -2.49 -11.12 -11.52
CA TRP A 94 -1.91 -9.87 -11.06
C TRP A 94 -0.41 -9.87 -11.27
N VAL A 95 0.11 -8.79 -11.83
CA VAL A 95 1.52 -8.58 -12.09
C VAL A 95 2.03 -7.46 -11.19
N TYR A 96 3.13 -7.74 -10.48
CA TYR A 96 3.79 -6.82 -9.56
C TYR A 96 5.22 -6.55 -10.02
N GLY A 97 5.60 -5.28 -10.06
CA GLY A 97 6.97 -4.86 -10.37
C GLY A 97 7.12 -4.21 -11.74
N ALA A 98 8.30 -3.67 -12.01
CA ALA A 98 8.58 -2.93 -13.24
C ALA A 98 8.75 -3.85 -14.45
N GLN A 99 8.34 -3.37 -15.64
CA GLN A 99 8.40 -4.11 -16.91
C GLN A 99 9.82 -4.60 -17.30
N ARG A 100 10.88 -3.97 -16.78
CA ARG A 100 12.28 -4.30 -17.10
C ARG A 100 13.04 -5.02 -15.96
N GLY A 101 12.32 -5.57 -14.97
CA GLY A 101 12.94 -6.18 -13.79
C GLY A 101 12.26 -7.47 -13.32
N ASN A 102 12.48 -7.82 -12.05
CA ASN A 102 11.91 -9.01 -11.41
C ASN A 102 10.39 -8.85 -11.19
N GLN A 103 9.62 -9.22 -12.21
CA GLN A 103 8.17 -9.26 -12.14
C GLN A 103 7.69 -10.47 -11.35
N ARG A 104 6.76 -10.22 -10.43
CA ARG A 104 6.09 -11.26 -9.67
C ARG A 104 4.67 -11.40 -10.18
N TYR A 105 4.21 -12.64 -10.25
CA TYR A 105 2.92 -13.00 -10.82
C TYR A 105 2.11 -13.76 -9.79
N VAL A 106 0.84 -13.41 -9.66
CA VAL A 106 -0.11 -14.07 -8.79
C VAL A 106 -1.34 -14.42 -9.61
N TRP A 107 -1.70 -15.69 -9.66
CA TRP A 107 -2.92 -16.14 -10.33
C TRP A 107 -4.02 -16.38 -9.32
N PHE A 108 -5.21 -15.93 -9.67
CA PHE A 108 -6.42 -16.09 -8.87
C PHE A 108 -7.46 -16.91 -9.62
N THR A 109 -8.18 -17.73 -8.87
CA THR A 109 -9.40 -18.39 -9.33
C THR A 109 -10.46 -18.20 -8.24
N SER A 110 -11.60 -17.63 -8.60
CA SER A 110 -12.74 -17.42 -7.69
C SER A 110 -12.31 -16.71 -6.40
N ASP A 111 -11.60 -15.60 -6.58
CA ASP A 111 -11.03 -14.71 -5.55
C ASP A 111 -9.86 -15.27 -4.72
N LYS A 112 -9.45 -16.53 -4.91
CA LYS A 112 -8.35 -17.14 -4.15
C LYS A 112 -7.08 -17.31 -4.96
N VAL A 113 -5.93 -17.11 -4.33
CA VAL A 113 -4.61 -17.38 -4.93
C VAL A 113 -4.48 -18.86 -5.22
N THR A 114 -4.20 -19.19 -6.48
CA THR A 114 -3.93 -20.57 -6.91
C THR A 114 -2.45 -20.80 -7.20
N ARG A 115 -1.74 -19.77 -7.68
CA ARG A 115 -0.33 -19.88 -8.04
C ARG A 115 0.41 -18.56 -7.79
N ILE A 116 1.68 -18.67 -7.41
CA ILE A 116 2.59 -17.54 -7.20
C ILE A 116 3.90 -17.83 -7.96
N LYS A 117 4.43 -16.85 -8.68
CA LYS A 117 5.75 -16.89 -9.33
C LYS A 117 6.48 -15.60 -8.98
N THR A 118 7.67 -15.70 -8.41
CA THR A 118 8.47 -14.56 -7.92
C THR A 118 9.80 -14.53 -8.63
#